data_AF-E1KT85-F1
#
_entry.id   AF-E1KT85-F1
#
_cell.length_a   1.000
_cell.length_b   1.000
_cell.length_c   1.000
_cell.angle_alpha   90.00
_cell.angle_beta   90.00
_cell.angle_gamma   90.00
#
_symmetry.space_group_name_H-M   'P 1'
#
loop_
_entity.id
_entity.type
_entity.pdbx_description
1 polymer ?
#
loop_
_entity_poly.entity_id
_entity_poly.type
_entity_poly.pdbx_seq_one_letter_code
_entity_poly.pdbx_strand_id
1 'polypeptide(L)'
;MDTQKNLWIDYAEGRGGSIIDLCMRLEGCTLSEAICRLGQNATDNITYSSHKDFSQNNLQPTMAANETRKLISISDTLLPHLQEYLTKVRCIDLERQSLSSNVSAMR
;
A
#
# COMPACT_ATOMS: atom_id res chain seq x y z
N MET A 1 -1.47 -2.42 -3.77
CA MET A 1 -2.00 -3.59 -3.03
C MET A 1 -3.39 -3.24 -2.56
N ASP A 2 -4.40 -3.99 -2.97
CA ASP A 2 -5.77 -3.89 -2.45
C ASP A 2 -5.85 -4.78 -1.22
N THR A 3 -5.71 -4.18 -0.03
CA THR A 3 -5.69 -4.88 1.25
C THR A 3 -7.06 -5.42 1.66
N GLN A 4 -8.15 -4.87 1.11
CA GLN A 4 -9.50 -5.37 1.35
C GLN A 4 -9.76 -6.65 0.54
N LYS A 5 -9.25 -6.71 -0.69
CA LYS A 5 -9.43 -7.87 -1.59
C LYS A 5 -8.28 -8.86 -1.55
N ASN A 6 -7.22 -8.58 -0.78
CA ASN A 6 -5.98 -9.35 -0.72
C ASN A 6 -5.33 -9.55 -2.11
N LEU A 7 -5.28 -8.47 -2.90
CA LEU A 7 -4.70 -8.47 -4.25
C LEU A 7 -3.45 -7.58 -4.34
N TRP A 8 -2.45 -8.01 -5.09
CA TRP A 8 -1.36 -7.15 -5.56
C TRP A 8 -1.66 -6.65 -6.97
N ILE A 9 -1.12 -5.47 -7.29
CA ILE A 9 -1.27 -4.82 -8.58
C ILE A 9 0.09 -4.21 -8.95
N ASP A 10 0.57 -4.54 -10.14
CA ASP A 10 1.67 -3.86 -10.83
C ASP A 10 1.07 -2.88 -11.84
N TYR A 11 1.24 -1.59 -11.54
CA TYR A 11 0.69 -0.50 -12.34
C TYR A 11 1.48 -0.23 -13.63
N ALA A 12 2.72 -0.70 -13.75
CA ALA A 12 3.52 -0.53 -14.96
C ALA A 12 3.16 -1.58 -16.01
N GLU A 13 3.01 -2.84 -15.59
CA GLU A 13 2.65 -3.95 -16.50
C GLU A 13 1.15 -4.23 -16.58
N GLY A 14 0.32 -3.59 -15.73
CA GLY A 14 -1.11 -3.86 -15.64
C GLY A 14 -1.43 -5.27 -15.13
N ARG A 15 -0.53 -5.87 -14.36
CA ARG A 15 -0.67 -7.23 -13.84
C ARG A 15 -1.13 -7.22 -12.39
N GLY A 16 -1.65 -8.35 -11.93
CA GLY A 16 -2.04 -8.51 -10.54
C GLY A 16 -2.42 -9.95 -10.24
N GLY A 17 -2.80 -10.19 -8.98
CA GLY A 17 -3.19 -11.50 -8.50
C GLY A 17 -3.24 -11.54 -6.97
N SER A 18 -3.34 -12.75 -6.42
CA SER A 18 -3.21 -13.00 -4.99
C SER A 18 -1.75 -12.91 -4.54
N ILE A 19 -1.52 -12.77 -3.22
CA ILE A 19 -0.17 -12.82 -2.64
C ILE A 19 0.58 -14.13 -2.98
N ILE A 20 -0.15 -15.22 -3.21
CA ILE A 20 0.40 -16.50 -3.65
C ILE A 20 0.96 -16.38 -5.07
N ASP A 21 0.21 -15.77 -5.99
CA ASP A 21 0.67 -15.53 -7.36
C ASP A 21 1.94 -14.66 -7.39
N LEU A 22 2.05 -13.71 -6.47
CA LEU A 22 3.23 -12.85 -6.35
C LEU A 22 4.47 -13.64 -5.89
N CYS A 23 4.34 -14.45 -4.84
CA CYS A 23 5.41 -15.34 -4.36
C CYS A 23 5.83 -16.33 -5.46
N MET A 24 4.82 -16.90 -6.14
CA MET A 24 4.86 -17.54 -7.46
C MET A 24 5.94 -16.96 -8.38
N ARG A 25 5.68 -15.71 -8.75
CA ARG A 25 6.42 -14.97 -9.76
C ARG A 25 7.81 -14.53 -9.31
N LEU A 26 7.94 -14.04 -8.08
CA LEU A 26 9.19 -13.46 -7.59
C LEU A 26 10.23 -14.53 -7.27
N GLU A 27 9.79 -15.68 -6.77
CA GLU A 27 10.69 -16.73 -6.27
C GLU A 27 10.76 -17.94 -7.21
N GLY A 28 9.98 -17.95 -8.30
CA GLY A 28 9.96 -19.03 -9.28
C GLY A 28 9.56 -20.38 -8.69
N CYS A 29 8.74 -20.37 -7.64
CA CYS A 29 8.42 -21.56 -6.86
C CYS A 29 7.07 -22.18 -7.25
N THR A 30 6.83 -23.39 -6.78
CA THR A 30 5.54 -24.07 -6.95
C THR A 30 4.49 -23.51 -6.00
N LEU A 31 3.21 -23.76 -6.29
CA LEU A 31 2.11 -23.38 -5.40
C LEU A 31 2.31 -23.88 -3.96
N SER A 32 2.77 -25.13 -3.81
CA SER A 32 3.02 -25.72 -2.49
C SER A 32 4.15 -25.02 -1.73
N GLU A 33 5.23 -24.65 -2.43
CA GLU A 33 6.35 -23.93 -1.84
C GLU A 33 5.94 -22.52 -1.43
N ALA A 34 5.17 -21.82 -2.27
CA ALA A 34 4.63 -20.50 -1.95
C ALA A 34 3.76 -20.53 -0.69
N ILE A 35 2.84 -21.50 -0.58
CA ILE A 35 2.01 -21.69 0.63
C ILE A 35 2.87 -21.97 1.86
N CYS A 36 3.87 -22.85 1.74
CA CYS A 36 4.75 -23.21 2.85
C CYS A 36 5.53 -22.00 3.37
N ARG A 37 6.14 -21.21 2.48
CA ARG A 37 6.91 -20.01 2.84
C ARG A 37 6.03 -18.93 3.46
N LEU A 38 4.86 -18.67 2.88
CA LEU A 38 3.90 -17.73 3.44
C LEU A 38 3.38 -18.17 4.83
N GLY A 39 3.21 -19.47 5.04
CA GLY A 39 2.86 -20.05 6.34
C GLY A 39 3.97 -19.92 7.39
N GLN A 40 5.23 -20.05 7.01
CA GLN A 40 6.38 -19.92 7.93
C GLN A 40 6.58 -18.48 8.43
N ASN A 41 6.30 -17.48 7.60
CA ASN A 41 6.35 -16.08 8.01
C ASN A 41 5.20 -15.68 8.97
N ALA A 42 4.16 -16.51 9.08
CA ALA A 42 3.09 -16.30 10.06
C ALA A 42 3.46 -16.78 11.46
N THR A 43 4.38 -17.75 11.59
CA THR A 43 4.81 -18.31 12.88
C THR A 43 5.62 -17.35 13.74
N ASP A 44 6.32 -16.37 13.14
CA ASP A 44 7.12 -15.39 13.90
C ASP A 44 6.26 -14.28 14.55
N ASN A 45 4.98 -14.16 14.18
CA ASN A 45 4.05 -13.18 14.77
C ASN A 45 2.91 -13.83 15.57
N ILE A 46 2.77 -15.16 15.54
CA ILE A 46 1.65 -15.82 16.19
C ILE A 46 2.14 -17.09 16.89
N THR A 47 2.37 -16.95 18.20
CA THR A 47 2.09 -18.00 19.18
C THR A 47 0.60 -18.36 19.08
N TYR A 48 0.23 -19.17 18.08
CA TYR A 48 -1.04 -19.88 18.07
C TYR A 48 -0.74 -21.27 17.55
N SER A 49 -0.44 -22.11 18.53
CA SER A 49 -0.35 -23.55 18.44
C SER A 49 -1.37 -24.13 17.47
N SER A 50 -0.85 -24.99 16.58
CA SER A 50 -1.55 -26.08 15.91
C SER A 50 -2.82 -26.53 16.65
N HIS A 51 -3.99 -26.12 16.17
CA HIS A 51 -5.20 -26.93 16.28
C HIS A 51 -6.14 -26.62 15.12
N LYS A 52 -6.14 -27.57 14.19
CA LYS A 52 -7.28 -28.07 13.43
C LYS A 52 -8.63 -27.77 14.13
N ASP A 53 -9.34 -26.73 13.71
CA ASP A 53 -10.80 -26.78 13.66
C ASP A 53 -11.37 -25.70 12.73
N PHE A 54 -12.14 -26.13 11.74
CA PHE A 54 -12.92 -25.27 10.88
C PHE A 54 -14.12 -24.76 11.68
N SER A 55 -14.01 -23.60 12.32
CA SER A 55 -15.17 -22.85 12.79
C SER A 55 -15.13 -21.43 12.23
N GLN A 56 -15.84 -21.28 11.11
CA GLN A 56 -16.17 -20.01 10.50
C GLN A 56 -17.16 -19.31 11.41
N ASN A 57 -16.73 -18.30 12.20
CA ASN A 57 -17.59 -17.28 12.81
C ASN A 57 -16.77 -16.09 13.34
N ASN A 58 -17.26 -14.89 13.02
CA ASN A 58 -16.85 -13.56 13.49
C ASN A 58 -15.76 -12.82 12.69
N LEU A 59 -16.18 -12.37 11.50
CA LEU A 59 -15.74 -11.10 10.93
C LEU A 59 -16.16 -9.95 11.87
N GLN A 60 -15.33 -9.60 12.83
CA GLN A 60 -15.39 -8.32 13.54
C GLN A 60 -13.96 -7.81 13.69
N PRO A 61 -13.52 -6.83 12.87
CA PRO A 61 -12.37 -6.03 13.24
C PRO A 61 -12.84 -5.02 14.30
N THR A 62 -12.79 -5.42 15.57
CA THR A 62 -12.77 -4.45 16.67
C THR A 62 -11.37 -3.88 16.78
N MET A 63 -11.00 -3.03 15.82
CA MET A 63 -9.84 -2.14 15.95
C MET A 63 -10.40 -0.80 16.39
N ALA A 64 -10.23 -0.47 17.67
CA ALA A 64 -10.52 0.86 18.18
C ALA A 64 -9.62 1.87 17.43
N ALA A 65 -10.22 2.60 16.50
CA ALA A 65 -9.55 3.68 15.77
C ALA A 65 -9.51 4.93 16.66
N ASN A 66 -8.62 4.97 17.65
CA ASN A 66 -8.35 6.17 18.45
C ASN A 66 -6.89 6.65 18.39
N GLU A 67 -6.10 6.17 17.43
CA GLU A 67 -4.86 6.85 17.05
C GLU A 67 -5.19 7.98 16.07
N THR A 68 -5.59 9.13 16.61
CA THR A 68 -5.73 10.37 15.84
C THR A 68 -4.36 10.72 15.25
N ARG A 69 -4.16 10.42 13.95
CA ARG A 69 -2.95 10.79 13.23
C ARG A 69 -2.78 12.31 13.29
N LYS A 70 -1.74 12.79 13.97
CA LYS A 70 -1.42 14.22 14.08
C LYS A 70 -0.59 14.66 12.87
N LEU A 71 -1.14 15.58 12.08
CA LEU A 71 -0.40 16.25 11.00
C LEU A 71 0.75 17.05 11.60
N ILE A 72 1.98 16.83 11.13
CA ILE A 72 3.19 17.46 11.67
C ILE A 72 3.46 18.79 10.97
N SER A 73 3.27 18.87 9.65
CA SER A 73 3.48 20.08 8.86
C SER A 73 2.93 19.93 7.43
N ILE A 74 2.51 21.04 6.83
CA ILE A 74 2.28 21.22 5.39
C ILE A 74 3.19 22.36 4.94
N SER A 75 3.84 22.22 3.78
CA SER A 75 4.58 23.31 3.13
C SER A 75 3.82 23.75 1.89
N ASP A 76 3.64 25.06 1.74
CA ASP A 76 3.03 25.65 0.54
C ASP A 76 4.01 25.75 -0.64
N THR A 77 5.31 25.56 -0.37
CA THR A 77 6.37 25.60 -1.38
C THR A 77 7.05 24.25 -1.54
N LEU A 78 7.35 23.92 -2.79
CA LEU A 78 8.06 22.71 -3.16
C LEU A 78 9.57 22.91 -2.94
N LEU A 79 10.22 21.99 -2.23
CA LEU A 79 11.66 22.11 -1.96
C LEU A 79 12.47 22.01 -3.28
N PRO A 80 13.55 22.80 -3.47
CA PRO A 80 14.27 22.87 -4.74
C PRO A 80 14.80 21.52 -5.24
N HIS A 81 15.32 20.69 -4.35
CA HIS A 81 15.83 19.36 -4.69
C HIS A 81 14.72 18.44 -5.23
N LEU A 82 13.50 18.57 -4.69
CA LEU A 82 12.35 17.79 -5.10
C LEU A 82 11.82 18.31 -6.44
N GLN A 83 11.79 19.63 -6.64
CA GLN A 83 11.47 20.24 -7.93
C GLN A 83 12.42 19.77 -9.04
N GLU A 84 13.72 19.75 -8.78
CA GLU A 84 14.72 19.28 -9.74
C GLU A 84 14.52 17.80 -10.07
N TYR A 85 14.30 16.94 -9.08
CA TYR A 85 14.02 15.53 -9.30
C TYR A 85 12.76 15.33 -10.16
N LEU A 86 11.66 16.00 -9.82
CA LEU A 86 10.39 15.86 -10.53
C LEU A 86 10.50 16.34 -11.99
N THR A 87 11.20 17.43 -12.23
CA THR A 87 11.37 18.00 -13.59
C THR A 87 12.41 17.24 -14.40
N LYS A 88 13.62 17.00 -13.87
CA LYS A 88 14.74 16.45 -14.64
C LYS A 88 14.78 14.92 -14.68
N VAL A 89 14.33 14.24 -13.63
CA VAL A 89 14.39 12.76 -13.55
C VAL A 89 13.05 12.14 -13.95
N ARG A 90 11.95 12.75 -13.51
CA ARG A 90 10.60 12.23 -13.76
C ARG A 90 9.88 12.90 -14.92
N CYS A 91 10.46 13.95 -15.50
CA CYS A 91 9.90 14.69 -16.63
C CYS A 91 8.46 15.18 -16.38
N ILE A 92 8.18 15.61 -15.14
CA ILE A 92 6.87 16.13 -14.74
C ILE A 92 6.87 17.65 -14.93
N ASP A 93 5.92 18.14 -15.72
CA ASP A 93 5.67 19.57 -15.90
C ASP A 93 4.89 20.13 -14.71
N LEU A 94 5.55 20.97 -13.92
CA LEU A 94 4.99 21.60 -12.73
C LEU A 94 4.29 22.94 -13.02
N GLU A 95 4.41 23.49 -14.24
CA GLU A 95 3.84 24.80 -14.59
C GLU A 95 2.32 24.77 -14.79
N ARG A 96 1.72 23.58 -14.97
CA ARG A 96 0.26 23.41 -15.12
C ARG A 96 -0.56 23.63 -13.83
N GLN A 97 0.06 23.82 -12.66
CA GLN A 97 -0.66 23.91 -11.37
C GLN A 97 -1.00 25.33 -10.87
N SER A 98 -0.49 26.41 -11.49
CA SER A 98 -0.63 27.77 -10.93
C SER A 98 -2.00 28.46 -11.17
N LEU A 99 -2.99 27.80 -11.76
CA LEU A 99 -4.25 28.43 -12.20
C LEU A 99 -5.50 28.18 -11.33
N SER A 100 -5.37 27.77 -10.06
CA SER A 100 -6.56 27.65 -9.19
C SER A 100 -6.32 28.11 -7.75
N SER A 101 -6.12 29.41 -7.56
CA SER A 101 -6.45 30.09 -6.30
C SER A 101 -6.43 31.62 -6.45
N ASN A 102 -7.21 32.12 -7.41
CA ASN A 102 -7.79 33.46 -7.33
C ASN A 102 -9.32 33.30 -7.32
N VAL A 103 -9.89 32.97 -6.16
CA VAL A 103 -11.31 33.18 -5.90
C VAL A 103 -11.43 34.10 -4.69
N SER A 104 -11.68 35.36 -5.03
CA SER A 104 -12.35 36.41 -4.26
C SER A 104 -11.75 36.90 -2.95
N ALA A 105 -10.86 37.89 -3.09
CA ALA A 105 -11.10 39.17 -2.41
C ALA A 105 -12.31 39.85 -3.08
N MET A 106 -13.15 40.55 -2.30
CA MET A 106 -14.44 41.21 -2.62
C MET A 106 -15.72 40.37 -2.38
N ARG A 107 -16.16 40.24 -1.13
CA ARG A 107 -17.28 41.02 -0.57
C ARG A 107 -17.47 40.74 0.92
#